data_AF-A0A4R1U9W1-F1
#
_entry.id   AF-A0A4R1U9W1-F1
#
_cell.length_a   1.000
_cell.length_b   1.000
_cell.length_c   1.000
_cell.angle_alpha   90.00
_cell.angle_beta   90.00
_cell.angle_gamma   90.00
#
_symmetry.space_group_name_H-M   'P 1'
#
loop_
_entity.id
_entity.type
_entity.pdbx_description
1 polymer ?
#
loop_
_entity_poly.entity_id
_entity_poly.type
_entity_poly.pdbx_seq_one_letter_code
_entity_poly.pdbx_strand_id
1 'polypeptide(L)'
;MDTITTRRNLLCIGTTAAAYAAGASIVTGGIALASQAKGAAPVGVSPGFTHALAALAAAERVSARYQENVYEPTRLRWLAAKDAVPHVVIEPSPVWKMSPTFWSTDHPRAMALAKDLVEDNPRTSKRDDVIRARKLVAADRRRTRAVERVARASGIGAACDESDRLYGLMVEAEDAVCAYPAASLVDLEAKLALFLERDLAQNDGNIDLVLADTRRLLAQEGR
;
A
#
# COMPACT_ATOMS: atom_id res chain seq x y z
N MET A 1 8.93 0.78 18.88
CA MET A 1 8.96 1.90 17.91
C MET A 1 8.24 1.36 16.69
N ASP A 2 6.93 1.51 16.67
CA ASP A 2 6.08 0.88 15.67
C ASP A 2 6.16 1.68 14.39
N THR A 3 6.88 1.12 13.42
CA THR A 3 6.93 1.66 12.07
C THR A 3 5.65 1.21 11.38
N ILE A 4 4.55 1.91 11.66
CA ILE A 4 3.32 1.80 10.85
C ILE A 4 3.71 2.28 9.46
N THR A 5 4.07 1.33 8.61
CA THR A 5 4.37 1.56 7.20
C THR A 5 3.03 1.77 6.50
N THR A 6 2.49 2.99 6.65
CA THR A 6 1.30 3.42 5.91
C THR A 6 1.65 3.47 4.42
N ARG A 7 0.71 3.11 3.53
CA ARG A 7 0.86 3.22 2.06
C ARG A 7 1.28 4.63 1.60
N ARG A 8 1.07 5.64 2.45
CA ARG A 8 1.63 6.99 2.35
C ARG A 8 3.15 7.02 2.13
N ASN A 9 3.91 6.08 2.71
CA ASN A 9 5.36 5.92 2.50
C ASN A 9 5.71 5.23 1.17
N LEU A 10 4.80 4.41 0.61
CA LEU A 10 4.98 3.74 -0.68
C LEU A 10 4.79 4.68 -1.88
N LEU A 11 4.22 5.87 -1.69
CA LEU A 11 4.15 6.89 -2.74
C LEU A 11 5.54 7.40 -3.21
N CYS A 12 6.62 7.06 -2.49
CA CYS A 12 8.01 7.32 -2.88
C CYS A 12 8.69 6.14 -3.60
N ILE A 13 8.11 4.94 -3.60
CA ILE A 13 8.70 3.75 -4.23
C ILE A 13 7.68 3.19 -5.21
N GLY A 14 7.93 3.41 -6.51
CA GLY A 14 7.12 2.89 -7.59
C GLY A 14 6.98 1.37 -7.48
N THR A 15 5.89 0.92 -6.88
CA THR A 15 5.50 -0.48 -6.81
C THR A 15 4.35 -0.67 -7.78
N THR A 16 4.58 -1.58 -8.71
CA THR A 16 3.77 -1.83 -9.89
C THR A 16 2.43 -2.46 -9.52
N ALA A 17 1.36 -1.96 -10.12
CA ALA A 17 -0.03 -2.41 -9.94
C ALA A 17 -0.29 -3.88 -10.35
N ALA A 18 0.72 -4.58 -10.89
CA ALA A 18 0.62 -5.97 -11.34
C ALA A 18 0.40 -6.97 -10.18
N ALA A 19 0.77 -6.64 -8.95
CA ALA A 19 0.60 -7.55 -7.81
C ALA A 19 -0.87 -7.67 -7.33
N TYR A 20 -1.68 -6.62 -7.49
CA TYR A 20 -3.07 -6.61 -6.96
C TYR A 20 -4.12 -7.07 -7.97
N ALA A 21 -3.84 -6.97 -9.28
CA ALA A 21 -4.76 -7.47 -10.31
C ALA A 21 -4.77 -9.00 -10.42
N ALA A 22 -3.74 -9.70 -9.92
CA ALA A 22 -3.66 -11.15 -9.94
C ALA A 22 -4.55 -11.85 -8.89
N GLY A 23 -5.06 -11.11 -7.88
CA GLY A 23 -5.89 -11.68 -6.81
C GLY A 23 -7.41 -11.64 -7.07
N ALA A 24 -7.87 -10.98 -8.14
CA ALA A 24 -9.31 -10.72 -8.37
C ALA A 24 -10.01 -11.78 -9.25
N SER A 25 -9.31 -12.80 -9.71
CA SER A 25 -9.89 -13.88 -10.51
C SER A 25 -9.89 -15.18 -9.72
N ILE A 26 -11.01 -15.45 -9.04
CA ILE A 26 -11.67 -16.76 -8.76
C ILE A 26 -12.48 -16.61 -7.45
N VAL A 27 -13.66 -15.99 -7.50
CA VAL A 27 -14.71 -16.22 -6.47
C VAL A 27 -16.08 -16.28 -7.17
N THR A 28 -16.22 -17.23 -8.10
CA THR A 28 -17.52 -17.71 -8.59
C THR A 28 -17.49 -19.22 -8.93
N GLY A 29 -16.49 -19.95 -8.44
CA GLY A 29 -16.47 -21.41 -8.45
C GLY A 29 -16.38 -21.86 -7.00
N GLY A 30 -17.41 -22.55 -6.51
CA GLY A 30 -17.45 -23.03 -5.14
C GLY A 30 -16.15 -23.73 -4.76
N ILE A 31 -15.72 -23.51 -3.51
CA ILE A 31 -14.71 -24.35 -2.88
C ILE A 31 -15.26 -25.77 -2.93
N ALA A 32 -14.86 -26.53 -3.95
CA ALA A 32 -15.08 -27.95 -4.00
C ALA A 32 -14.12 -28.57 -2.99
N LEU A 33 -14.54 -28.58 -1.73
CA LEU A 33 -13.91 -29.31 -0.65
C LEU A 33 -13.89 -30.79 -1.06
N ALA A 34 -12.75 -31.26 -1.54
CA ALA A 34 -12.54 -32.66 -1.87
C ALA A 34 -12.37 -33.45 -0.56
N SER A 35 -13.48 -33.69 0.13
CA SER A 35 -13.49 -34.55 1.31
C SER A 35 -13.31 -36.01 0.88
N GLN A 36 -12.08 -36.53 0.96
CA GLN A 36 -11.88 -37.97 1.09
C GLN A 36 -12.05 -38.36 2.56
N ALA A 37 -13.29 -38.41 3.02
CA ALA A 37 -13.67 -39.12 4.24
C ALA A 37 -14.99 -39.85 3.97
N LYS A 38 -14.91 -41.17 3.77
CA LYS A 38 -16.07 -42.06 3.61
C LYS A 38 -16.91 -42.00 4.89
N GLY A 39 -18.16 -41.55 4.78
CA GLY A 39 -19.25 -42.02 5.66
C GLY A 39 -19.88 -41.05 6.65
N ALA A 40 -19.54 -39.76 6.65
CA ALA A 40 -20.30 -38.74 7.40
C ALA A 40 -20.98 -37.80 6.40
N ALA A 41 -22.23 -37.41 6.65
CA ALA A 41 -22.85 -36.29 5.93
C ALA A 41 -21.88 -35.11 5.96
N PRO A 42 -21.69 -34.34 4.86
CA PRO A 42 -20.74 -33.25 4.86
C PRO A 42 -21.19 -32.24 5.91
N VAL A 43 -20.52 -32.26 7.06
CA VAL A 43 -20.64 -31.21 8.06
C VAL A 43 -19.97 -30.02 7.39
N GLY A 44 -20.77 -29.21 6.70
CA GLY A 44 -20.28 -28.01 6.04
C GLY A 44 -19.64 -27.06 7.05
N VAL A 45 -18.91 -26.08 6.52
CA VAL A 45 -18.38 -24.97 7.32
C VAL A 45 -19.49 -24.38 8.20
N SER A 46 -19.18 -24.09 9.46
CA SER A 46 -20.16 -23.57 10.41
C SER A 46 -20.78 -22.26 9.89
N PRO A 47 -22.07 -21.99 10.18
CA PRO A 47 -22.73 -20.79 9.69
C PRO A 47 -22.01 -19.49 10.09
N GLY A 48 -21.44 -19.45 11.30
CA GLY A 48 -20.68 -18.30 11.78
C GLY A 48 -19.36 -18.11 11.02
N PHE A 49 -18.63 -19.19 10.73
CA PHE A 49 -17.40 -19.08 9.94
C PHE A 49 -17.68 -18.71 8.49
N THR A 50 -18.75 -19.27 7.91
CA THR A 50 -19.26 -18.88 6.59
C THR A 50 -19.58 -17.39 6.54
N HIS A 51 -20.20 -16.84 7.59
CA HIS A 51 -20.49 -15.41 7.66
C HIS A 51 -19.21 -14.55 7.70
N ALA A 52 -18.19 -14.95 8.46
CA ALA A 52 -16.90 -14.27 8.52
C ALA A 52 -16.18 -14.27 7.16
N LEU A 53 -16.14 -15.42 6.48
CA LEU A 53 -15.58 -15.55 5.13
C LEU A 53 -16.34 -14.68 4.11
N ALA A 54 -17.68 -14.64 4.19
CA ALA A 54 -18.49 -13.80 3.33
C ALA A 54 -18.25 -12.30 3.56
N ALA A 55 -18.04 -11.88 4.82
CA ALA A 55 -17.71 -10.50 5.18
C ALA A 55 -16.35 -10.09 4.60
N LEU A 56 -15.32 -10.94 4.75
CA LEU A 56 -14.00 -10.73 4.13
C LEU A 56 -14.12 -10.58 2.60
N ALA A 57 -14.77 -11.54 1.93
CA ALA A 57 -14.95 -11.48 0.48
C ALA A 57 -15.73 -10.23 0.02
N ALA A 58 -16.66 -9.74 0.85
CA ALA A 58 -17.38 -8.50 0.56
C ALA A 58 -16.46 -7.27 0.69
N ALA A 59 -15.66 -7.18 1.76
CA ALA A 59 -14.71 -6.10 1.97
C ALA A 59 -13.67 -6.04 0.84
N GLU A 60 -13.18 -7.19 0.38
CA GLU A 60 -12.25 -7.30 -0.74
C GLU A 60 -12.85 -6.78 -2.04
N ARG A 61 -14.08 -7.20 -2.37
CA ARG A 61 -14.75 -6.71 -3.57
C ARG A 61 -14.93 -5.20 -3.55
N VAL A 62 -15.28 -4.62 -2.39
CA VAL A 62 -15.43 -3.17 -2.25
C VAL A 62 -14.08 -2.47 -2.45
N SER A 63 -13.03 -2.96 -1.78
CA SER A 63 -11.67 -2.42 -1.89
C SER A 63 -11.15 -2.50 -3.33
N ALA A 64 -11.26 -3.66 -3.96
CA ALA A 64 -10.84 -3.88 -5.36
C ALA A 64 -11.61 -2.98 -6.34
N ARG A 65 -12.94 -2.87 -6.17
CA ARG A 65 -13.77 -2.02 -7.02
C ARG A 65 -13.39 -0.54 -6.89
N TYR A 66 -13.11 -0.08 -5.67
CA TYR A 66 -12.67 1.29 -5.44
C TYR A 66 -11.28 1.54 -6.04
N GLN A 67 -10.36 0.58 -5.88
CA GLN A 67 -9.02 0.64 -6.44
C GLN A 67 -9.06 0.81 -7.96
N GLU A 68 -9.85 -0.03 -8.64
CA GLU A 68 -9.98 -0.06 -10.09
C GLU A 68 -10.71 1.18 -10.64
N ASN A 69 -11.86 1.53 -10.04
CA ASN A 69 -12.77 2.52 -10.64
C ASN A 69 -12.50 3.96 -10.18
N VAL A 70 -11.84 4.15 -9.03
CA VAL A 70 -11.65 5.47 -8.43
C VAL A 70 -10.18 5.80 -8.21
N TYR A 71 -9.47 4.99 -7.42
CA TYR A 71 -8.11 5.32 -7.01
C TYR A 71 -7.13 5.31 -8.18
N GLU A 72 -7.02 4.22 -8.92
CA GLU A 72 -6.01 4.08 -9.97
C GLU A 72 -6.20 5.10 -11.11
N PRO A 73 -7.42 5.35 -11.63
CA PRO A 73 -7.64 6.42 -12.60
C PRO A 73 -7.26 7.80 -12.05
N THR A 74 -7.55 8.07 -10.78
CA THR A 74 -7.19 9.34 -10.13
C THR A 74 -5.67 9.49 -9.96
N ARG A 75 -4.99 8.40 -9.58
CA ARG A 75 -3.53 8.32 -9.46
C ARG A 75 -2.87 8.56 -10.80
N LEU A 76 -3.33 7.92 -11.88
CA LEU A 76 -2.78 8.10 -13.22
C LEU A 76 -2.95 9.55 -13.71
N ARG A 77 -4.13 10.16 -13.51
CA ARG A 77 -4.34 11.58 -13.84
C ARG A 77 -3.43 12.51 -13.04
N TRP A 78 -3.26 12.23 -11.74
CA TRP A 78 -2.36 13.00 -10.89
C TRP A 78 -0.90 12.87 -11.31
N LEU A 79 -0.42 11.66 -11.62
CA LEU A 79 0.94 11.42 -12.09
C LEU A 79 1.20 12.15 -13.41
N ALA A 80 0.30 12.02 -14.40
CA ALA A 80 0.43 12.74 -15.66
C ALA A 80 0.49 14.27 -15.46
N ALA A 81 -0.37 14.82 -14.60
CA ALA A 81 -0.37 16.26 -14.32
C ALA A 81 0.86 16.70 -13.49
N LYS A 82 1.39 15.85 -12.61
CA LYS A 82 2.64 16.10 -11.86
C LYS A 82 3.84 16.12 -12.80
N ASP A 83 3.90 15.20 -13.75
CA ASP A 83 5.00 15.10 -14.72
C ASP A 83 4.98 16.26 -15.73
N ALA A 84 3.79 16.81 -16.01
CA ALA A 84 3.63 18.02 -16.81
C ALA A 84 4.11 19.30 -16.09
N VAL A 85 4.42 19.26 -14.78
CA VAL A 85 4.95 20.43 -14.06
C VAL A 85 6.40 20.66 -14.50
N PRO A 86 6.71 21.79 -15.18
CA PRO A 86 8.01 21.97 -15.80
C PRO A 86 9.13 22.05 -14.77
N HIS A 87 10.25 21.40 -15.09
CA HIS A 87 11.50 21.55 -14.36
C HIS A 87 12.22 22.81 -14.82
N VAL A 88 12.94 23.44 -13.90
CA VAL A 88 13.72 24.65 -14.18
C VAL A 88 15.19 24.27 -14.17
N VAL A 89 15.86 24.61 -15.26
CA VAL A 89 17.32 24.53 -15.40
C VAL A 89 17.89 25.92 -15.16
N ILE A 90 18.95 26.02 -14.37
CA ILE A 90 19.69 27.27 -14.15
C ILE A 90 21.08 27.13 -14.73
N GLU A 91 21.52 28.18 -15.41
CA GLU A 91 22.87 28.26 -15.94
C GLU A 91 23.92 28.10 -14.83
N PRO A 92 24.93 27.24 -15.03
CA PRO A 92 25.94 26.96 -14.00
C PRO A 92 26.75 28.21 -13.66
N SER A 93 27.20 28.30 -12.41
CA SER A 93 28.23 29.28 -12.02
C SER A 93 29.55 28.96 -12.72
N PRO A 94 30.42 29.94 -13.03
CA PRO A 94 31.78 29.68 -13.53
C PRO A 94 32.61 28.76 -12.62
N VAL A 95 32.27 28.69 -11.33
CA VAL A 95 32.91 27.82 -10.34
C VAL A 95 32.37 26.39 -10.40
N TRP A 96 31.15 26.20 -10.92
CA TRP A 96 30.52 24.90 -11.06
C TRP A 96 30.99 24.24 -12.35
N LYS A 97 31.89 23.27 -12.25
CA LYS A 97 32.43 22.52 -13.39
C LYS A 97 31.45 21.54 -14.04
N MET A 98 30.19 21.51 -13.59
CA MET A 98 29.17 20.55 -14.06
C MET A 98 28.32 21.13 -15.18
N SER A 99 27.80 20.24 -16.03
CA SER A 99 26.92 20.57 -17.16
C SER A 99 25.73 21.44 -16.72
N PRO A 100 25.23 22.37 -17.55
CA PRO A 100 23.98 23.08 -17.28
C PRO A 100 22.80 22.15 -16.98
N THR A 101 22.73 20.99 -17.63
CA THR A 101 21.67 19.99 -17.40
C THR A 101 21.71 19.38 -15.99
N PHE A 102 22.85 19.44 -15.31
CA PHE A 102 22.98 19.01 -13.92
C PHE A 102 22.18 19.95 -12.99
N TRP A 103 22.24 21.27 -13.22
CA TRP A 103 21.61 22.28 -12.36
C TRP A 103 20.12 22.48 -12.67
N SER A 104 19.38 21.37 -12.55
CA SER A 104 17.96 21.27 -12.79
C SER A 104 17.22 20.91 -11.49
N THR A 105 15.99 21.40 -11.35
CA THR A 105 15.06 20.93 -10.30
C THR A 105 14.70 19.45 -10.46
N ASP A 106 15.02 18.83 -11.60
CA ASP A 106 14.86 17.39 -11.83
C ASP A 106 16.00 16.53 -11.25
N HIS A 107 17.13 17.15 -10.91
CA HIS A 107 18.32 16.40 -10.51
C HIS A 107 18.50 16.41 -8.98
N PRO A 108 18.24 15.29 -8.25
CA PRO A 108 18.23 15.30 -6.78
C PRO A 108 19.56 15.73 -6.16
N ARG A 109 20.68 15.26 -6.73
CA ARG A 109 22.03 15.66 -6.28
C ARG A 109 22.30 17.16 -6.44
N ALA A 110 21.84 17.78 -7.52
CA ALA A 110 22.02 19.22 -7.73
C ALA A 110 21.20 20.02 -6.73
N MET A 111 19.99 19.55 -6.42
CA MET A 111 19.14 20.14 -5.39
C MET A 111 19.75 20.03 -3.99
N ALA A 112 20.38 18.89 -3.65
CA ALA A 112 21.10 18.73 -2.39
C ALA A 112 22.26 19.74 -2.29
N LEU A 113 23.16 19.76 -3.29
CA LEU A 113 24.29 20.69 -3.33
C LEU A 113 23.86 22.16 -3.28
N ALA A 114 22.76 22.51 -3.96
CA ALA A 114 22.23 23.87 -3.92
C ALA A 114 21.65 24.23 -2.55
N LYS A 115 21.03 23.28 -1.83
CA LYS A 115 20.53 23.51 -0.47
C LYS A 115 21.68 23.72 0.51
N ASP A 116 22.67 22.83 0.48
CA ASP A 116 23.87 22.91 1.34
C ASP A 116 24.59 24.25 1.14
N LEU A 117 24.83 24.65 -0.11
CA LEU A 117 25.48 25.92 -0.42
C LEU A 117 24.70 27.14 0.08
N VAL A 118 23.37 27.08 0.08
CA VAL A 118 22.50 28.16 0.58
C VAL A 118 22.49 28.21 2.10
N GLU A 119 22.58 27.07 2.76
CA GLU A 119 22.63 26.93 4.22
C GLU A 119 23.96 27.40 4.79
N ASP A 120 25.07 27.03 4.16
CA ASP A 120 26.44 27.39 4.57
C ASP A 120 26.78 28.87 4.40
N ASN A 121 25.91 29.66 3.75
CA ASN A 121 26.20 31.04 3.39
C ASN A 121 25.14 32.03 3.89
N PRO A 122 25.55 33.18 4.46
CA PRO A 122 24.61 34.18 4.96
C PRO A 122 23.73 34.69 3.82
N ARG A 123 22.46 35.01 4.13
CA ARG A 123 21.47 35.54 3.15
C ARG A 123 21.96 36.74 2.33
N THR A 124 22.89 37.52 2.87
CA THR A 124 23.50 38.70 2.23
C THR A 124 24.66 38.38 1.29
N SER A 125 25.12 37.12 1.23
CA SER A 125 26.22 36.68 0.37
C SER A 125 25.99 37.10 -1.08
N LYS A 126 27.03 37.70 -1.66
CA LYS A 126 27.09 38.20 -3.03
C LYS A 126 27.82 37.26 -4.00
N ARG A 127 28.25 36.09 -3.52
CA ARG A 127 28.90 35.09 -4.36
C ARG A 127 27.91 34.58 -5.42
N ASP A 128 28.36 34.53 -6.67
CA ASP A 128 27.49 34.20 -7.82
C ASP A 128 26.90 32.77 -7.72
N ASP A 129 27.71 31.80 -7.27
CA ASP A 129 27.29 30.42 -6.99
C ASP A 129 26.15 30.35 -5.97
N VAL A 130 26.27 31.09 -4.86
CA VAL A 130 25.22 31.16 -3.83
C VAL A 130 23.95 31.81 -4.38
N ILE A 131 24.06 32.87 -5.19
CA ILE A 131 22.90 33.53 -5.81
C ILE A 131 22.17 32.56 -6.76
N ARG A 132 22.92 31.82 -7.60
CA ARG A 132 22.35 30.83 -8.53
C ARG A 132 21.72 29.65 -7.79
N ALA A 133 22.35 29.14 -6.73
CA ALA A 133 21.78 28.07 -5.90
C ALA A 133 20.46 28.53 -5.24
N ARG A 134 20.38 29.76 -4.74
CA ARG A 134 19.12 30.33 -4.23
C ARG A 134 18.03 30.39 -5.30
N LYS A 135 18.37 30.77 -6.53
CA LYS A 135 17.41 30.76 -7.65
C LYS A 135 16.89 29.35 -7.91
N LEU A 136 17.76 28.33 -7.84
CA LEU A 136 17.39 26.93 -8.08
C LEU A 136 16.47 26.41 -6.97
N VAL A 137 16.84 26.64 -5.71
CA VAL A 137 16.00 26.31 -4.55
C VAL A 137 14.65 27.04 -4.58
N ALA A 138 14.62 28.30 -5.00
CA ALA A 138 13.37 29.04 -5.16
C ALA A 138 12.49 28.48 -6.30
N ALA A 139 13.10 28.03 -7.40
CA ALA A 139 12.41 27.37 -8.49
C ALA A 139 11.82 26.03 -8.05
N ASP A 140 12.59 25.21 -7.33
CA ASP A 140 12.13 23.96 -6.73
C ASP A 140 10.92 24.19 -5.82
N ARG A 141 10.98 25.17 -4.90
CA ARG A 141 9.84 25.53 -4.05
C ARG A 141 8.59 25.92 -4.84
N ARG A 142 8.73 26.66 -5.95
CA ARG A 142 7.59 27.00 -6.83
C ARG A 142 7.03 25.75 -7.49
N ARG A 143 7.89 24.83 -7.93
CA ARG A 143 7.53 23.54 -8.52
C ARG A 143 6.80 22.66 -7.50
N THR A 144 7.32 22.50 -6.28
CA THR A 144 6.67 21.77 -5.18
C THR A 144 5.26 22.28 -4.94
N ARG A 145 5.09 23.61 -4.82
CA ARG A 145 3.75 24.22 -4.65
C ARG A 145 2.84 23.97 -5.84
N ALA A 146 3.37 23.91 -7.06
CA ALA A 146 2.60 23.57 -8.25
C ALA A 146 2.14 22.10 -8.23
N VAL A 147 3.03 21.18 -7.87
CA VAL A 147 2.69 19.76 -7.67
C VAL A 147 1.65 19.58 -6.56
N GLU A 148 1.75 20.30 -5.45
CA GLU A 148 0.74 20.29 -4.38
C GLU A 148 -0.62 20.81 -4.86
N ARG A 149 -0.65 21.86 -5.70
CA ARG A 149 -1.91 22.33 -6.32
C ARG A 149 -2.50 21.25 -7.23
N VAL A 150 -1.68 20.58 -8.02
CA VAL A 150 -2.11 19.46 -8.87
C VAL A 150 -2.68 18.32 -8.01
N ALA A 151 -2.02 17.96 -6.90
CA ALA A 151 -2.51 16.94 -5.97
C ALA A 151 -3.86 17.30 -5.34
N ARG A 152 -4.03 18.56 -4.94
CA ARG A 152 -5.33 19.04 -4.42
C ARG A 152 -6.41 19.03 -5.50
N ALA A 153 -6.10 19.48 -6.70
CA ALA A 153 -7.06 19.55 -7.80
C ALA A 153 -7.48 18.17 -8.34
N SER A 154 -6.57 17.18 -8.31
CA SER A 154 -6.88 15.82 -8.74
C SER A 154 -7.69 15.04 -7.72
N GLY A 155 -7.73 15.47 -6.45
CA GLY A 155 -8.36 14.73 -5.37
C GLY A 155 -7.59 13.48 -4.93
N ILE A 156 -6.32 13.31 -5.34
CA ILE A 156 -5.54 12.10 -5.05
C ILE A 156 -5.38 11.84 -3.54
N GLY A 157 -5.32 12.90 -2.73
CA GLY A 157 -5.23 12.78 -1.27
C GLY A 157 -6.46 12.06 -0.69
N ALA A 158 -7.65 12.57 -0.96
CA ALA A 158 -8.90 11.95 -0.51
C ALA A 158 -9.09 10.55 -1.10
N ALA A 159 -8.67 10.33 -2.36
CA ALA A 159 -8.73 9.02 -2.97
C ALA A 159 -7.83 7.99 -2.25
N CYS A 160 -6.64 8.41 -1.84
CA CYS A 160 -5.71 7.60 -1.05
C CYS A 160 -6.26 7.29 0.35
N ASP A 161 -6.75 8.31 1.06
CA ASP A 161 -7.27 8.15 2.42
C ASP A 161 -8.45 7.16 2.45
N GLU A 162 -9.33 7.18 1.44
CA GLU A 162 -10.43 6.22 1.31
C GLU A 162 -9.95 4.81 0.91
N SER A 163 -8.94 4.69 0.03
CA SER A 163 -8.33 3.40 -0.31
C SER A 163 -7.69 2.75 0.93
N ASP A 164 -6.99 3.55 1.75
CA ASP A 164 -6.39 3.09 3.01
C ASP A 164 -7.48 2.66 4.03
N ARG A 165 -8.58 3.43 4.12
CA ARG A 165 -9.72 3.07 4.98
C ARG A 165 -10.35 1.73 4.57
N LEU A 166 -10.59 1.53 3.27
CA LEU A 166 -11.17 0.28 2.74
C LEU A 166 -10.23 -0.90 2.92
N TYR A 167 -8.92 -0.68 2.75
CA TYR A 167 -7.92 -1.69 3.04
C TYR A 167 -7.90 -2.06 4.54
N GLY A 168 -8.01 -1.08 5.43
CA GLY A 168 -8.14 -1.33 6.88
C GLY A 168 -9.34 -2.22 7.22
N LEU A 169 -10.52 -1.94 6.64
CA LEU A 169 -11.71 -2.78 6.83
C LEU A 169 -11.54 -4.21 6.31
N MET A 170 -10.79 -4.38 5.21
CA MET A 170 -10.48 -5.70 4.66
C MET A 170 -9.55 -6.47 5.61
N VAL A 171 -8.53 -5.82 6.16
CA VAL A 171 -7.62 -6.41 7.16
C VAL A 171 -8.38 -6.79 8.43
N GLU A 172 -9.26 -5.92 8.94
CA GLU A 172 -10.11 -6.23 10.11
C GLU A 172 -11.00 -7.47 9.86
N ALA A 173 -11.53 -7.61 8.64
CA ALA A 173 -12.32 -8.79 8.27
C ALA A 173 -11.45 -10.05 8.15
N GLU A 174 -10.20 -9.93 7.68
CA GLU A 174 -9.23 -11.03 7.62
C GLU A 174 -8.83 -11.49 9.02
N ASP A 175 -8.52 -10.55 9.91
CA ASP A 175 -8.21 -10.80 11.32
C ASP A 175 -9.39 -11.51 12.01
N ALA A 176 -10.63 -11.10 11.71
CA ALA A 176 -11.83 -11.75 12.24
C ALA A 176 -11.95 -13.21 11.79
N VAL A 177 -11.57 -13.54 10.55
CA VAL A 177 -11.54 -14.93 10.06
C VAL A 177 -10.40 -15.71 10.74
N CYS A 178 -9.22 -15.13 10.86
CA CYS A 178 -8.07 -15.74 11.54
C CYS A 178 -8.39 -16.08 13.01
N ALA A 179 -9.00 -15.13 13.72
CA ALA A 179 -9.36 -15.25 15.13
C ALA A 179 -10.63 -16.08 15.39
N TYR A 180 -11.45 -16.37 14.36
CA TYR A 180 -12.71 -17.08 14.55
C TYR A 180 -12.48 -18.48 15.14
N PRO A 181 -13.09 -18.84 16.28
CA PRO A 181 -12.86 -20.15 16.89
C PRO A 181 -13.46 -21.27 16.02
N ALA A 182 -12.62 -22.09 15.36
CA ALA A 182 -13.10 -23.24 14.59
C ALA A 182 -13.96 -24.17 15.46
N ALA A 183 -15.17 -24.49 14.99
CA ALA A 183 -16.14 -25.35 15.67
C ALA A 183 -16.12 -26.80 15.16
N SER A 184 -15.39 -27.06 14.07
CA SER A 184 -15.24 -28.38 13.45
C SER A 184 -13.87 -28.49 12.75
N LEU A 185 -13.48 -29.70 12.37
CA LEU A 185 -12.31 -29.91 11.51
C LEU A 185 -12.46 -29.24 10.14
N VAL A 186 -13.69 -29.12 9.63
CA VAL A 186 -13.97 -28.46 8.35
C VAL A 186 -13.76 -26.94 8.45
N ASP A 187 -14.11 -26.33 9.58
CA ASP A 187 -13.78 -24.92 9.86
C ASP A 187 -12.26 -24.72 9.93
N LEU A 188 -11.55 -25.65 10.58
CA LEU A 188 -10.09 -25.60 10.71
C LEU A 188 -9.40 -25.76 9.35
N GLU A 189 -9.86 -26.69 8.52
CA GLU A 189 -9.37 -26.89 7.15
C GLU A 189 -9.59 -25.64 6.30
N ALA A 190 -10.79 -25.05 6.34
CA ALA A 190 -11.09 -23.82 5.61
C ALA A 190 -10.25 -22.62 6.10
N LYS A 191 -9.96 -22.53 7.40
CA LYS A 191 -9.04 -21.53 7.95
C LYS A 191 -7.59 -21.75 7.45
N LEU A 192 -7.10 -22.98 7.49
CA LEU A 192 -5.76 -23.32 7.00
C LEU A 192 -5.60 -23.05 5.50
N ALA A 193 -6.65 -23.32 4.71
CA ALA A 193 -6.68 -22.98 3.28
C ALA A 193 -6.47 -21.47 3.06
N LEU A 194 -7.18 -20.63 3.84
CA LEU A 194 -6.98 -19.17 3.79
C LEU A 194 -5.54 -18.78 4.16
N PHE A 195 -4.97 -19.41 5.20
CA PHE A 195 -3.61 -19.09 5.65
C PHE A 195 -2.56 -19.44 4.60
N LEU A 196 -2.74 -20.55 3.88
CA LEU A 196 -1.86 -20.96 2.79
C LEU A 196 -2.01 -20.05 1.57
N GLU A 197 -3.24 -19.71 1.20
CA GLU A 197 -3.53 -18.83 0.07
C GLU A 197 -2.88 -17.45 0.24
N ARG A 198 -2.88 -16.93 1.47
CA ARG A 198 -2.43 -15.57 1.80
C ARG A 198 -1.07 -15.49 2.48
N ASP A 199 -0.35 -16.61 2.57
CA ASP A 199 0.94 -16.73 3.27
C ASP A 199 0.90 -16.18 4.73
N LEU A 200 -0.27 -16.30 5.39
CA LEU A 200 -0.49 -15.79 6.75
C LEU A 200 0.14 -16.67 7.82
N ALA A 201 0.66 -17.85 7.44
CA ALA A 201 1.34 -18.78 8.33
C ALA A 201 2.67 -18.22 8.86
N GLN A 202 3.29 -17.26 8.15
CA GLN A 202 4.54 -16.61 8.57
C GLN A 202 4.30 -15.43 9.52
N ASN A 203 3.05 -15.01 9.73
CA ASN A 203 2.74 -13.92 10.64
C ASN A 203 2.75 -14.41 12.09
N ASP A 204 3.50 -13.71 12.94
CA ASP A 204 3.65 -14.01 14.37
C ASP A 204 2.27 -14.13 15.05
N GLY A 205 1.93 -15.34 15.52
CA GLY A 205 0.71 -15.61 16.30
C GLY A 205 -0.42 -16.36 15.57
N ASN A 206 -0.42 -16.42 14.24
CA ASN A 206 -1.47 -17.12 13.49
C ASN A 206 -1.42 -18.65 13.70
N ILE A 207 -0.22 -19.22 13.77
CA ILE A 207 -0.04 -20.64 14.11
C ILE A 207 -0.56 -20.95 15.52
N ASP A 208 -0.41 -20.03 16.49
CA ASP A 208 -0.92 -20.22 17.84
C ASP A 208 -2.45 -20.31 17.88
N LEU A 209 -3.14 -19.55 17.02
CA LEU A 209 -4.61 -19.64 16.87
C LEU A 209 -5.04 -21.01 16.33
N VAL A 210 -4.34 -21.53 15.31
CA VAL A 210 -4.58 -22.88 14.77
C VAL A 210 -4.33 -23.95 15.83
N LEU A 211 -3.25 -23.83 16.61
CA LEU A 211 -2.94 -24.76 17.70
C LEU A 211 -4.00 -24.70 18.81
N ALA A 212 -4.49 -23.51 19.15
CA ALA A 212 -5.56 -23.33 20.13
C ALA A 212 -6.87 -23.99 19.66
N ASP A 213 -7.23 -23.79 18.40
CA ASP A 213 -8.39 -24.42 17.79
C ASP A 213 -8.27 -25.96 17.76
N THR A 214 -7.10 -26.47 17.37
CA THR A 214 -6.79 -27.91 17.37
C THR A 214 -6.97 -28.52 18.76
N ARG A 215 -6.40 -27.88 19.80
CA ARG A 215 -6.54 -28.33 21.19
C ARG A 215 -8.00 -28.34 21.65
N ARG A 216 -8.79 -27.34 21.25
CA ARG A 216 -10.22 -27.25 21.60
C ARG A 216 -11.02 -28.38 20.96
N LEU A 217 -10.77 -28.68 19.69
CA LEU A 217 -11.45 -29.77 18.97
C LEU A 217 -11.11 -31.15 19.56
N LEU A 218 -9.83 -31.41 19.83
CA LEU A 218 -9.40 -32.66 20.48
C LEU A 218 -10.05 -32.86 21.87
N ALA A 219 -10.24 -31.79 22.64
CA ALA A 219 -10.90 -31.85 23.93
C ALA A 219 -12.42 -32.08 23.85
N GLN A 220 -13.04 -31.85 22.70
CA GLN A 220 -14.46 -32.11 22.45
C GLN A 220 -14.71 -33.54 21.99
N GLU A 221 -13.81 -34.14 21.23
CA GLU A 221 -13.90 -35.56 20.79
C GLU A 221 -13.66 -36.57 21.93
N GLY A 222 -12.94 -36.16 22.98
CA GLY A 222 -12.68 -37.00 24.16
C GLY A 222 -13.80 -37.04 25.21
N ARG A 223 -14.95 -36.42 24.96
CA ARG A 223 -16.14 -36.43 25.83
C ARG A 223 -17.25 -37.25 25.20
#